data_AF-A0A7C5M4K8-F1
#
_entry.id   AF-A0A7C5M4K8-F1
#
_cell.length_a   1.000
_cell.length_b   1.000
_cell.length_c   1.000
_cell.angle_alpha   90.00
_cell.angle_beta   90.00
_cell.angle_gamma   90.00
#
_symmetry.space_group_name_H-M   'P 1'
#
loop_
_entity.id
_entity.type
_entity.pdbx_description
1 polymer ?
#
loop_
_entity_poly.entity_id
_entity_poly.type
_entity_poly.pdbx_seq_one_letter_code
_entity_poly.pdbx_strand_id
1 'polypeptide(L)'
;MALEDILSRIKEETDREIDTIIGEAKVEKEKRLREAQRVLEKEKEREIKKAKVSIENWKKAEIAKIKQEARKKIIQLKESIIKECFNEVLERFKKIDGQSYRKIVEKWMKSAMVEIGKDIVIVAHRDEDKEVAEKLGLKVKKGKEKTLGGFIAQSK
;
A
#
# COMPACT_ATOMS: atom_id res chain seq x y z
N MET A 1 -21.39 -57.75 -79.13
CA MET A 1 -19.94 -57.49 -78.99
C MET A 1 -19.62 -56.00 -78.91
N ALA A 2 -19.66 -55.20 -79.99
CA ALA A 2 -19.21 -53.80 -79.92
C ALA A 2 -19.94 -52.88 -78.90
N LEU A 3 -21.26 -53.02 -78.71
CA LEU A 3 -22.03 -52.21 -77.75
C LEU A 3 -21.78 -52.62 -76.29
N GLU A 4 -21.61 -53.91 -76.05
CA GLU A 4 -21.33 -54.46 -74.71
C GLU A 4 -19.93 -54.03 -74.23
N ASP A 5 -18.95 -54.02 -75.13
CA ASP A 5 -17.60 -53.55 -74.85
C ASP A 5 -17.56 -52.05 -74.52
N ILE A 6 -18.36 -51.23 -75.22
CA ILE A 6 -18.50 -49.79 -74.94
C ILE A 6 -19.13 -49.57 -73.56
N LEU A 7 -20.20 -50.31 -73.22
CA LEU A 7 -20.86 -50.21 -71.92
C LEU A 7 -19.96 -50.69 -70.77
N SER A 8 -19.13 -51.72 -71.00
CA SER A 8 -18.15 -52.19 -70.02
C SER A 8 -17.09 -51.12 -69.76
N ARG A 9 -16.55 -50.49 -70.81
CA ARG A 9 -15.58 -49.40 -70.67
C ARG A 9 -16.13 -48.19 -69.93
N ILE A 10 -17.36 -47.78 -70.25
CA ILE A 10 -18.02 -46.67 -69.55
C ILE A 10 -18.17 -46.98 -68.05
N LYS A 11 -18.55 -48.21 -67.69
CA LYS A 11 -18.64 -48.63 -66.28
C LYS A 11 -17.29 -48.62 -65.59
N GLU A 12 -16.26 -49.20 -66.20
CA GLU A 12 -14.91 -49.21 -65.64
C GLU A 12 -14.33 -47.80 -65.46
N GLU A 13 -14.55 -46.90 -66.41
CA GLU A 13 -14.15 -45.49 -66.29
C GLU A 13 -14.92 -44.78 -65.18
N THR A 14 -16.24 -45.00 -65.11
CA THR A 14 -17.08 -44.43 -64.05
C THR A 14 -16.67 -44.93 -62.67
N ASP A 15 -16.39 -46.23 -62.51
CA ASP A 15 -15.96 -46.80 -61.24
C ASP A 15 -14.58 -46.25 -60.81
N ARG A 16 -13.65 -46.08 -61.77
CA ARG A 16 -12.35 -45.43 -61.50
C ARG A 16 -12.50 -43.97 -61.10
N GLU A 17 -13.39 -43.23 -61.75
CA GLU A 17 -13.69 -41.84 -61.37
C GLU A 17 -14.30 -41.76 -59.97
N ILE A 18 -15.25 -42.65 -59.63
CA ILE A 18 -15.84 -42.73 -58.29
C ILE A 18 -14.76 -43.01 -57.24
N ASP A 19 -13.89 -43.98 -57.48
CA ASP A 19 -12.81 -44.32 -56.55
C ASP A 19 -11.81 -43.17 -56.38
N THR A 20 -11.53 -42.44 -57.46
CA THR A 20 -10.65 -41.25 -57.43
C THR A 20 -11.29 -40.15 -56.58
N ILE A 21 -12.56 -39.82 -56.81
CA ILE A 21 -13.29 -38.80 -56.05
C ILE A 21 -13.36 -39.17 -54.56
N ILE A 22 -13.64 -40.44 -54.24
CA ILE A 22 -13.70 -40.92 -52.85
C ILE A 22 -12.30 -40.86 -52.21
N GLY A 23 -11.25 -41.23 -52.96
CA GLY A 23 -9.87 -41.17 -52.50
C GLY A 23 -9.45 -39.74 -52.15
N GLU A 24 -9.70 -38.78 -53.06
CA GLU A 24 -9.41 -37.37 -52.85
C GLU A 24 -10.20 -36.78 -51.67
N ALA A 25 -11.49 -37.11 -51.56
CA ALA A 25 -12.32 -36.67 -50.45
C ALA A 25 -11.81 -37.18 -49.08
N LYS A 26 -11.31 -38.42 -49.02
CA LYS A 26 -10.70 -38.98 -47.81
C LYS A 26 -9.40 -38.26 -47.44
N VAL A 27 -8.52 -38.01 -48.41
CA VAL A 27 -7.25 -37.30 -48.19
C VAL A 27 -7.52 -35.86 -47.71
N GLU A 28 -8.45 -35.16 -48.34
CA GLU A 28 -8.81 -33.80 -47.96
C GLU A 28 -9.45 -33.75 -46.56
N LYS A 29 -10.31 -34.72 -46.22
CA LYS A 29 -10.88 -34.86 -44.87
C LYS A 29 -9.76 -35.02 -43.82
N GLU A 30 -8.80 -35.90 -44.04
CA GLU A 30 -7.69 -36.11 -43.11
C GLU A 30 -6.80 -34.88 -42.99
N LYS A 31 -6.57 -34.16 -44.10
CA LYS A 31 -5.82 -32.91 -44.08
C LYS A 31 -6.53 -31.86 -43.22
N ARG A 32 -7.83 -31.65 -43.42
CA ARG A 32 -8.63 -30.71 -42.61
C ARG A 32 -8.67 -31.08 -41.15
N LEU A 33 -8.80 -32.37 -40.83
CA LEU A 33 -8.75 -32.85 -39.44
C LEU A 33 -7.40 -32.56 -38.77
N ARG A 34 -6.29 -32.82 -39.47
CA ARG A 34 -4.94 -32.51 -38.97
C ARG A 34 -4.72 -31.02 -38.77
N GLU A 35 -5.18 -30.20 -39.70
CA GLU A 35 -5.10 -28.74 -39.58
C GLU A 35 -5.93 -28.21 -38.41
N ALA A 36 -7.18 -28.67 -38.26
CA ALA A 36 -8.05 -28.31 -37.15
C ALA A 36 -7.43 -28.71 -35.79
N GLN A 37 -6.90 -29.93 -35.68
CA GLN A 37 -6.19 -30.39 -34.48
C GLN A 37 -4.98 -29.50 -34.16
N ARG A 38 -4.19 -29.12 -35.18
CA ARG A 38 -3.02 -28.25 -34.99
C ARG A 38 -3.42 -26.85 -34.51
N VAL A 39 -4.52 -26.31 -35.04
CA VAL A 39 -5.04 -25.00 -34.61
C VAL A 39 -5.53 -25.07 -33.17
N LEU A 40 -6.33 -26.10 -32.83
CA LEU A 40 -6.85 -26.31 -31.48
C LEU A 40 -5.73 -26.46 -30.44
N GLU A 41 -4.67 -27.23 -30.75
CA GLU A 41 -3.57 -27.39 -29.80
C GLU A 41 -2.82 -26.08 -29.58
N LYS A 42 -2.60 -25.28 -30.64
CA LYS A 42 -1.98 -23.95 -30.52
C LYS A 42 -2.83 -22.99 -29.69
N GLU A 43 -4.15 -23.00 -29.87
CA GLU A 43 -5.06 -22.16 -29.09
C GLU A 43 -5.07 -22.59 -27.62
N LYS A 44 -5.16 -23.90 -27.36
CA LYS A 44 -5.07 -24.48 -26.02
C LYS A 44 -3.77 -24.07 -25.32
N GLU A 45 -2.62 -24.21 -25.97
CA GLU A 45 -1.33 -23.78 -25.43
C GLU A 45 -1.32 -22.27 -25.12
N ARG A 46 -1.87 -21.45 -26.01
CA ARG A 46 -1.97 -20.00 -25.83
C ARG A 46 -2.82 -19.64 -24.63
N GLU A 47 -4.00 -20.25 -24.48
CA GLU A 47 -4.90 -20.01 -23.36
C GLU A 47 -4.30 -20.49 -22.03
N ILE A 48 -3.65 -21.66 -22.02
CA ILE A 48 -2.91 -22.14 -20.84
C ILE A 48 -1.80 -21.14 -20.46
N LYS A 49 -1.04 -20.62 -21.42
CA LYS A 49 0.03 -19.65 -21.17
C LYS A 49 -0.54 -18.34 -20.60
N LYS A 50 -1.63 -17.83 -21.18
CA LYS A 50 -2.33 -16.63 -20.66
C LYS A 50 -2.82 -16.85 -19.23
N ALA A 51 -3.47 -17.99 -18.97
CA ALA A 51 -3.98 -18.34 -17.65
C ALA A 51 -2.84 -18.41 -16.62
N LYS A 52 -1.70 -19.03 -16.96
CA LYS A 52 -0.52 -19.09 -16.09
C LYS A 52 0.00 -17.69 -15.72
N VAL A 53 0.17 -16.81 -16.71
CA VAL A 53 0.62 -15.43 -16.48
C VAL A 53 -0.40 -14.66 -15.62
N SER A 54 -1.69 -14.83 -15.89
CA SER A 54 -2.75 -14.19 -15.10
C SER A 54 -2.74 -14.64 -13.64
N ILE A 55 -2.60 -15.95 -13.39
CA ILE A 55 -2.51 -16.52 -12.04
C ILE A 55 -1.28 -15.98 -11.32
N GLU A 56 -0.12 -15.91 -11.99
CA GLU A 56 1.10 -15.40 -11.39
C GLU A 56 0.98 -13.91 -11.02
N ASN A 57 0.41 -13.10 -11.91
CA ASN A 57 0.17 -11.68 -11.65
C ASN A 57 -0.82 -11.48 -10.50
N TRP A 58 -1.90 -12.26 -10.47
CA TRP A 58 -2.87 -12.23 -9.38
C TRP A 58 -2.23 -12.59 -8.04
N LYS A 59 -1.41 -13.66 -7.99
CA LYS A 59 -0.66 -14.03 -6.79
C LYS A 59 0.28 -12.93 -6.32
N LYS A 60 1.02 -12.30 -7.24
CA LYS A 60 1.92 -11.17 -6.92
C LYS A 60 1.14 -9.99 -6.35
N ALA A 61 0.00 -9.64 -6.95
CA ALA A 61 -0.86 -8.57 -6.47
C ALA A 61 -1.42 -8.86 -5.07
N GLU A 62 -1.90 -10.09 -4.83
CA GLU A 62 -2.46 -10.48 -3.53
C GLU A 62 -1.39 -10.45 -2.43
N ILE A 63 -0.18 -10.96 -2.70
CA ILE A 63 0.94 -10.88 -1.75
C ILE A 63 1.32 -9.43 -1.46
N ALA A 64 1.34 -8.57 -2.47
CA ALA A 64 1.65 -7.15 -2.30
C ALA A 64 0.61 -6.45 -1.41
N LYS A 65 -0.68 -6.74 -1.64
CA LYS A 65 -1.79 -6.24 -0.83
C LYS A 65 -1.66 -6.68 0.63
N ILE A 66 -1.45 -7.97 0.89
CA ILE A 66 -1.27 -8.50 2.25
C ILE A 66 -0.09 -7.81 2.95
N LYS A 67 1.04 -7.63 2.25
CA LYS A 67 2.22 -6.93 2.79
C LYS A 67 1.92 -5.47 3.12
N GLN A 68 1.16 -4.78 2.27
CA GLN A 68 0.78 -3.39 2.50
C GLN A 68 -0.13 -3.27 3.72
N GLU A 69 -1.13 -4.14 3.86
CA GLU A 69 -2.02 -4.17 5.01
C GLU A 69 -1.28 -4.47 6.31
N ALA A 70 -0.34 -5.43 6.30
CA ALA A 70 0.49 -5.73 7.45
C ALA A 70 1.34 -4.52 7.88
N ARG A 71 1.97 -3.83 6.91
CA ARG A 71 2.74 -2.59 7.18
C ARG A 71 1.86 -1.50 7.77
N LYS A 72 0.65 -1.31 7.24
CA LYS A 72 -0.31 -0.34 7.76
C LYS A 72 -0.66 -0.63 9.22
N LYS A 73 -0.96 -1.88 9.57
CA LYS A 73 -1.25 -2.30 10.95
C LYS A 73 -0.07 -2.03 11.89
N ILE A 74 1.16 -2.31 11.44
CA ILE A 74 2.37 -2.03 12.23
C ILE A 74 2.52 -0.53 12.51
N ILE A 75 2.34 0.32 11.50
CA ILE A 75 2.43 1.77 11.66
C ILE A 75 1.36 2.27 12.62
N GLN A 76 0.11 1.85 12.44
CA GLN A 76 -1.00 2.22 13.32
C GLN A 76 -0.74 1.81 14.78
N LEU A 77 -0.19 0.61 15.00
CA LEU A 77 0.17 0.16 16.34
C LEU A 77 1.27 1.02 16.96
N LYS A 78 2.33 1.33 16.19
CA LYS A 78 3.40 2.23 16.65
C LYS A 78 2.86 3.60 17.03
N GLU A 79 1.96 4.16 16.23
CA GLU A 79 1.30 5.44 16.53
C GLU A 79 0.45 5.35 17.80
N SER A 80 -0.27 4.26 18.01
CA SER A 80 -1.04 4.04 19.25
C SER A 80 -0.14 4.04 20.47
N ILE A 81 0.96 3.27 20.42
CA ILE A 81 1.92 3.19 21.53
C ILE A 81 2.53 4.57 21.82
N ILE A 82 2.90 5.32 20.78
CA ILE A 82 3.42 6.68 20.95
C ILE A 82 2.37 7.57 21.62
N LYS A 83 1.12 7.54 21.15
CA LYS A 83 0.02 8.32 21.75
C LYS A 83 -0.24 7.94 23.20
N GLU A 84 -0.25 6.66 23.52
CA GLU A 84 -0.41 6.16 24.88
C GLU A 84 0.71 6.66 25.80
N CYS A 85 1.96 6.58 25.34
CA CYS A 85 3.12 7.11 26.06
C CYS A 85 2.99 8.63 26.31
N PHE A 86 2.65 9.41 25.29
CA PHE A 86 2.43 10.85 25.45
C PHE A 86 1.28 11.16 26.41
N ASN A 87 0.17 10.42 26.33
CA ASN A 87 -0.96 10.59 27.24
C ASN A 87 -0.56 10.28 28.69
N GLU A 88 0.20 9.20 28.91
CA GLU A 88 0.69 8.86 30.25
C GLU A 88 1.63 9.95 30.79
N VAL A 89 2.54 10.45 29.95
CA VAL A 89 3.43 11.57 30.30
C VAL A 89 2.63 12.82 30.65
N LEU A 90 1.60 13.16 29.85
CA LEU A 90 0.71 14.29 30.13
C LEU A 90 -0.01 14.11 31.47
N GLU A 91 -0.52 12.91 31.78
CA GLU A 91 -1.15 12.64 33.08
C GLU A 91 -0.17 12.74 34.24
N ARG A 92 1.08 12.32 34.07
CA ARG A 92 2.13 12.53 35.07
C ARG A 92 2.42 14.02 35.27
N PHE A 93 2.50 14.81 34.19
CA PHE A 93 2.67 16.26 34.27
C PHE A 93 1.52 16.97 34.99
N LYS A 94 0.27 16.55 34.77
CA LYS A 94 -0.90 17.11 35.49
C LYS A 94 -0.82 16.91 37.01
N LYS A 95 -0.17 15.82 37.45
CA LYS A 95 -0.07 15.42 38.86
C LYS A 95 1.14 15.99 39.59
N ILE A 96 2.01 16.76 38.92
CA ILE A 96 3.13 17.43 39.58
C ILE A 96 2.57 18.47 40.55
N ASP A 97 2.97 18.37 41.82
CA ASP A 97 2.59 19.32 42.85
C ASP A 97 3.22 20.71 42.62
N GLY A 98 2.60 21.75 43.16
CA GLY A 98 3.04 23.12 42.92
C GLY A 98 4.45 23.42 43.43
N GLN A 99 4.98 22.73 44.45
CA GLN A 99 6.33 22.98 44.95
C GLN A 99 7.38 22.37 44.03
N SER A 100 7.18 21.12 43.60
CA SER A 100 8.02 20.45 42.61
C SER A 100 7.99 21.19 41.26
N TYR A 101 6.80 21.63 40.83
CA TYR A 101 6.63 22.40 39.61
C TYR A 101 7.45 23.70 39.63
N ARG A 102 7.36 24.50 40.71
CA ARG A 102 8.14 25.74 40.87
C ARG A 102 9.65 25.53 40.70
N LYS A 103 10.20 24.46 41.29
CA LYS A 103 11.63 24.11 41.14
C LYS A 103 12.02 23.81 39.69
N ILE A 104 11.14 23.12 38.97
CA ILE A 104 11.37 22.77 37.55
C ILE A 104 11.37 24.04 36.70
N VAL A 105 10.34 24.88 36.81
CA VAL A 105 10.25 26.11 36.01
C VAL A 105 11.33 27.13 36.38
N GLU A 106 11.75 27.21 37.65
CA GLU A 106 12.88 28.07 38.04
C GLU A 106 14.18 27.65 37.35
N LYS A 107 14.44 26.35 37.26
CA LYS A 107 15.60 25.81 36.53
C LYS A 107 15.52 26.17 35.04
N TRP A 108 14.36 25.96 34.42
CA TRP A 108 14.15 26.26 33.00
C TRP A 108 14.25 27.76 32.69
N MET A 109 13.73 28.64 33.55
CA MET A 109 13.84 30.08 33.37
C MET A 109 15.30 30.54 33.46
N LYS A 110 16.07 29.99 34.40
CA LYS A 110 17.52 30.26 34.47
C LYS A 110 18.24 29.79 33.21
N SER A 111 17.90 28.61 32.68
CA SER A 111 18.44 28.15 31.39
C SER A 111 18.07 29.09 30.24
N ALA A 112 16.81 29.54 30.16
CA ALA A 112 16.38 30.49 29.14
C ALA A 112 17.12 31.84 29.23
N MET A 113 17.41 32.32 30.44
CA MET A 113 18.22 33.54 30.65
C MET A 113 19.66 33.39 30.15
N VAL A 114 20.22 32.18 30.23
CA VAL A 114 21.57 31.89 29.72
C VAL A 114 21.57 31.79 28.20
N GLU A 115 20.55 31.16 27.63
CA GLU A 115 20.46 30.92 26.17
C GLU A 115 20.03 32.16 25.37
N ILE A 116 19.06 32.92 25.87
CA ILE A 116 18.45 34.07 25.16
C ILE A 116 19.02 35.40 25.67
N GLY A 117 19.53 35.43 26.90
CA GLY A 117 19.97 36.64 27.59
C GLY A 117 18.99 37.12 28.66
N LYS A 118 19.34 38.23 29.34
CA LYS A 118 18.58 38.74 30.49
C LYS A 118 17.40 39.65 30.13
N ASP A 119 17.35 40.21 28.92
CA ASP A 119 16.23 41.05 28.47
C ASP A 119 15.13 40.21 27.83
N ILE A 120 14.55 39.31 28.65
CA ILE A 120 13.48 38.41 28.24
C ILE A 120 12.16 38.72 28.95
N VAL A 121 11.07 38.47 28.25
CA VAL A 121 9.70 38.52 28.76
C VAL A 121 9.19 37.08 28.89
N ILE A 122 8.69 36.73 30.07
CA ILE A 122 8.07 35.45 30.36
C ILE A 122 6.56 35.54 30.12
N VAL A 123 6.04 34.72 29.22
CA VAL A 123 4.60 34.50 29.07
C VAL A 123 4.18 33.40 30.03
N ALA A 124 3.59 33.80 31.15
CA ALA A 124 3.13 32.91 32.22
C ALA A 124 1.71 32.40 31.95
N HIS A 125 1.49 31.11 32.17
CA HIS A 125 0.18 30.46 31.97
C HIS A 125 -0.39 29.88 33.26
N ARG A 126 0.45 29.70 34.29
CA ARG A 126 0.08 29.38 35.67
C ARG A 126 0.58 30.44 36.64
N ASP A 127 -0.04 30.50 37.81
CA ASP A 127 0.37 31.44 38.86
C ASP A 127 1.79 31.13 39.36
N GLU A 128 2.16 29.84 39.44
CA GLU A 128 3.51 29.44 39.81
C GLU A 128 4.57 29.93 38.81
N ASP A 129 4.25 30.04 37.52
CA ASP A 129 5.19 30.59 36.53
C ASP A 129 5.44 32.07 36.80
N LYS A 130 4.36 32.82 37.09
CA LYS A 130 4.43 34.25 37.40
C LYS A 130 5.25 34.49 38.67
N GLU A 131 4.95 33.76 39.75
CA GLU A 131 5.67 33.85 41.02
C GLU A 131 7.19 33.64 40.84
N VAL A 132 7.57 32.62 40.07
CA VAL A 132 8.99 32.31 39.83
C VAL A 132 9.66 33.38 38.96
N ALA A 133 8.99 33.85 37.91
CA ALA A 133 9.52 34.89 37.05
C ALA A 133 9.72 36.22 37.79
N GLU A 134 8.77 36.62 38.64
CA GLU A 134 8.86 37.81 39.49
C GLU A 134 10.01 37.68 40.50
N LYS A 135 10.18 36.51 41.11
CA LYS A 135 11.31 36.22 42.02
C LYS A 135 12.67 36.35 41.32
N LEU A 136 12.75 36.02 40.03
CA LEU A 136 13.96 36.15 39.21
C LEU A 136 14.15 37.56 38.61
N GLY A 137 13.23 38.50 38.87
CA GLY A 137 13.29 39.87 38.36
C GLY A 137 12.98 40.01 36.87
N LEU A 138 12.26 39.04 36.28
CA LEU A 138 11.91 39.02 34.86
C LEU A 138 10.57 39.73 34.62
N LYS A 139 10.40 40.31 33.42
CA LYS A 139 9.11 40.88 33.00
C LYS A 139 8.14 39.75 32.69
N VAL A 140 6.88 39.89 33.15
CA VAL A 140 5.84 38.87 32.95
C VAL A 140 4.70 39.40 32.11
N LYS A 141 4.23 38.59 31.16
CA LYS A 141 3.00 38.79 30.39
C LYS A 141 2.06 37.62 30.64
N LYS A 142 0.76 37.89 30.71
CA LYS A 142 -0.25 36.83 30.85
C LYS A 142 -0.46 36.11 29.51
N GLY A 143 -0.33 34.79 29.52
CA GLY A 143 -0.71 33.93 28.41
C GLY A 143 -2.22 33.89 28.20
N LYS A 144 -2.66 33.76 26.94
CA LYS A 144 -4.09 33.71 26.59
C LYS A 144 -4.64 32.29 26.55
N GLU A 145 -3.77 31.29 26.42
CA GLU A 145 -4.14 29.91 26.18
C GLU A 145 -4.12 29.10 27.48
N LYS A 146 -4.98 28.08 27.55
CA LYS A 146 -4.99 27.16 28.69
C LYS A 146 -3.96 26.06 28.43
N THR A 147 -2.77 26.23 28.99
CA THR A 147 -1.69 25.23 28.90
C THR A 147 -1.66 24.35 30.13
N LEU A 148 -1.06 23.16 29.97
CA LEU A 148 -0.89 22.22 31.06
C LEU A 148 0.26 22.61 31.99
N GLY A 149 1.09 23.58 31.61
CA GLY A 149 2.27 24.04 32.33
C GLY A 149 3.35 24.51 31.36
N GLY A 150 4.47 24.95 31.92
CA GLY A 150 5.54 25.61 31.19
C GLY A 150 5.24 27.08 30.91
N PHE A 151 6.28 27.78 30.46
CA PHE A 151 6.23 29.18 30.08
C PHE A 151 6.84 29.37 28.70
N ILE A 152 6.58 30.51 28.07
CA ILE A 152 7.26 30.92 26.84
C ILE A 152 8.19 32.07 27.21
N ALA A 153 9.49 31.92 26.96
CA ALA A 153 10.43 33.03 27.04
C ALA A 153 10.59 33.67 25.66
N GLN A 154 10.48 34.99 25.61
CA GLN A 154 10.64 35.77 24.38
C GLN A 154 11.68 36.85 24.63
N SER A 155 12.59 37.06 23.69
CA SER A 155 13.37 38.29 23.69
C SER A 155 12.41 39.47 23.57
N LYS A 156 12.75 40.56 24.24
CA LYS A 156 11.93 41.75 24.25
C LYS A 156 11.92 42.49 22.92
#